data_AF-A0AAE9Z7W9-F1
#
_entry.id   AF-A0AAE9Z7W9-F1
#
_cell.length_a   1.000
_cell.length_b   1.000
_cell.length_c   1.000
_cell.angle_alpha   90.00
_cell.angle_beta   90.00
_cell.angle_gamma   90.00
#
_symmetry.space_group_name_H-M   'P 1'
#
loop_
_entity.id
_entity.type
_entity.pdbx_description
1 polymer ?
#
loop_
_entity_poly.entity_id
_entity_poly.type
_entity_poly.pdbx_seq_one_letter_code
_entity_poly.pdbx_strand_id
1 'polypeptide(L)' 'MTDTTQDYSNVVFSLADINEACQRHITRYYPVGKQLTLGRVGTEVEQVKMHAFIDACLEWANQEAPEMVELYRLTP' A
#
# COMPACT_ATOMS: atom_id res chain seq x y z
N MET A 1 -18.31 -27.91 19.42
CA MET A 1 -17.33 -26.87 19.07
C MET A 1 -17.90 -26.16 17.85
N THR A 2 -18.51 -24.99 18.05
CA THR A 2 -19.03 -24.19 16.93
C THR A 2 -17.85 -23.47 16.30
N ASP A 3 -17.51 -23.90 15.09
CA ASP A 3 -16.55 -23.25 14.22
C ASP A 3 -17.17 -21.93 13.74
N THR A 4 -16.91 -20.87 14.49
CA THR A 4 -17.33 -19.52 14.08
C THR A 4 -16.30 -19.01 13.10
N THR A 5 -16.45 -19.36 11.83
CA THR A 5 -15.72 -18.68 10.75
C THR A 5 -16.20 -17.23 10.77
N GLN A 6 -15.40 -16.33 11.37
CA GLN A 6 -15.71 -14.91 11.40
C GLN A 6 -15.69 -14.40 9.95
N ASP A 7 -16.89 -14.15 9.44
CA ASP A 7 -17.10 -13.53 8.14
C ASP A 7 -16.77 -12.04 8.24
N TYR A 8 -15.55 -11.68 7.84
CA TYR A 8 -15.08 -10.30 7.77
C TYR A 8 -15.50 -9.59 6.47
N SER A 9 -16.42 -10.15 5.68
CA SER A 9 -16.91 -9.57 4.42
C SER A 9 -17.56 -8.18 4.55
N ASN A 10 -17.80 -7.70 5.77
CA ASN A 10 -18.40 -6.39 6.06
C ASN A 10 -17.53 -5.51 6.98
N VAL A 11 -16.21 -5.66 6.99
CA VAL A 11 -15.35 -4.68 7.66
C VAL A 11 -15.26 -3.43 6.78
N VAL A 12 -16.11 -2.45 7.07
CA VAL A 12 -15.96 -1.09 6.54
C VAL A 12 -14.74 -0.47 7.21
N PHE A 13 -13.62 -0.44 6.49
CA PHE A 13 -12.42 0.24 6.96
C PHE A 13 -12.66 1.75 6.97
N SER A 14 -12.23 2.42 8.03
CA SER A 14 -12.23 3.88 8.04
C SER A 14 -11.18 4.41 7.08
N LEU A 15 -11.32 5.66 6.63
CA LEU A 15 -10.29 6.34 5.85
C LEU A 15 -8.92 6.34 6.58
N ALA A 16 -8.92 6.38 7.91
CA ALA A 16 -7.69 6.29 8.70
C ALA A 16 -7.01 4.91 8.54
N ASP A 17 -7.79 3.82 8.61
CA ASP A 17 -7.28 2.46 8.45
C ASP A 17 -6.72 2.23 7.04
N ILE A 18 -7.42 2.74 6.01
CA ILE A 18 -7.00 2.67 4.60
C ILE A 18 -5.66 3.39 4.43
N ASN A 19 -5.56 4.62 4.93
CA ASN A 19 -4.34 5.40 4.84
C ASN A 19 -3.18 4.75 5.61
N GLU A 20 -3.42 4.22 6.81
CA GLU A 20 -2.39 3.52 7.57
C GLU A 20 -1.90 2.27 6.84
N ALA A 21 -2.82 1.47 6.27
CA ALA A 21 -2.48 0.30 5.49
C ALA A 21 -1.63 0.64 4.26
N CYS A 22 -2.02 1.67 3.50
CA CYS A 22 -1.27 2.18 2.37
C CYS A 22 0.16 2.58 2.78
N GLN A 23 0.30 3.42 3.81
CA GLN A 23 1.60 3.90 4.28
C GLN A 23 2.50 2.77 4.78
N ARG A 24 1.93 1.80 5.50
CA ARG A 24 2.66 0.61 5.96
C ARG A 24 3.15 -0.24 4.79
N HIS A 25 2.33 -0.40 3.74
CA HIS A 25 2.70 -1.17 2.55
C HIS A 25 3.79 -0.47 1.74
N ILE A 26 3.68 0.84 1.54
CA ILE A 26 4.74 1.66 0.92
C ILE A 26 6.05 1.51 1.71
N THR A 27 5.99 1.68 3.03
CA THR A 27 7.18 1.63 3.91
C THR A 27 7.83 0.25 3.93
N ARG A 28 7.07 -0.84 3.72
CA ARG A 28 7.60 -2.21 3.64
C ARG A 28 8.59 -2.38 2.47
N TYR A 29 8.28 -1.83 1.30
CA TYR A 29 9.10 -1.99 0.09
C TYR A 29 10.08 -0.84 -0.14
N TYR A 30 9.66 0.36 0.23
CA TYR A 30 10.44 1.58 0.17
C TYR A 30 10.38 2.31 1.51
N PRO A 31 11.20 1.89 2.49
CA PRO A 31 11.39 2.68 3.71
C PRO A 31 11.85 4.10 3.38
N VAL A 32 11.53 5.07 4.22
CA VAL A 32 11.86 6.50 3.99
C VAL A 32 13.33 6.71 3.61
N GLY A 33 14.28 6.06 4.31
CA GLY A 33 15.70 6.17 3.98
C GLY A 33 16.05 5.66 2.57
N LYS A 34 15.39 4.61 2.09
CA LYS A 34 15.54 4.10 0.72
C LYS A 34 14.94 5.08 -0.28
N GLN A 35 13.76 5.64 0.01
CA GLN A 35 13.15 6.66 -0.86
C GLN A 35 14.06 7.87 -1.05
N LEU A 36 14.58 8.42 0.06
CA LEU A 36 15.52 9.55 0.02
C LEU A 36 16.80 9.22 -0.73
N THR A 37 17.32 8.00 -0.56
CA THR A 37 18.53 7.56 -1.26
C THR A 37 18.29 7.45 -2.76
N LEU A 38 17.19 6.82 -3.18
CA LEU A 38 16.84 6.70 -4.59
C LEU A 38 16.54 8.07 -5.23
N GLY A 39 15.87 8.98 -4.52
CA GLY A 39 15.66 10.34 -5.01
C GLY A 39 16.96 11.14 -5.18
N ARG A 40 18.00 10.87 -4.37
CA ARG A 40 19.28 11.60 -4.44
C ARG A 40 20.26 11.02 -5.46
N VAL A 41 20.36 9.69 -5.53
CA VAL A 41 21.41 8.99 -6.30
C VAL A 41 20.90 7.78 -7.09
N GLY A 42 19.62 7.46 -7.02
CA GLY A 42 19.04 6.36 -7.79
C GLY A 42 19.05 6.67 -9.28
N THR A 43 19.14 5.63 -10.10
CA THR A 43 18.95 5.76 -11.54
C THR A 43 17.53 6.18 -11.87
N GLU A 44 17.32 6.77 -13.05
CA GLU A 44 15.98 7.14 -13.53
C GLU A 44 15.02 5.94 -13.49
N VAL A 45 15.49 4.75 -13.88
CA VAL A 45 14.68 3.52 -13.85
C VAL A 45 14.26 3.16 -12.43
N GLU A 46 15.14 3.28 -11.43
CA GLU A 46 14.82 2.98 -10.04
C GLU A 46 13.85 4.00 -9.44
N GLN A 47 14.03 5.29 -9.77
CA GLN A 47 13.13 6.35 -9.34
C GLN A 47 11.74 6.17 -9.93
N VAL A 48 11.64 5.88 -11.23
CA VAL A 48 10.37 5.62 -11.92
C VAL A 48 9.66 4.41 -11.31
N LYS A 49 10.36 3.30 -11.06
CA LYS A 49 9.76 2.13 -10.41
C LYS A 49 9.23 2.45 -9.01
N MET A 50 10.00 3.20 -8.22
CA MET A 50 9.58 3.61 -6.88
C MET A 50 8.34 4.49 -6.92
N HIS A 51 8.33 5.52 -7.77
CA HIS A 51 7.18 6.43 -7.89
C HIS A 51 5.94 5.69 -8.39
N ALA A 52 6.07 4.87 -9.45
CA ALA A 52 4.94 4.10 -9.98
C ALA A 52 4.31 3.18 -8.92
N PHE A 53 5.13 2.54 -8.08
CA PHE A 53 4.62 1.72 -6.98
C PHE A 53 3.90 2.56 -5.90
N ILE A 54 4.50 3.68 -5.49
CA ILE A 54 3.90 4.58 -4.49
C ILE A 54 2.57 5.14 -5.02
N ASP A 55 2.55 5.59 -6.26
CA ASP A 55 1.36 6.15 -6.91
C ASP A 55 0.24 5.12 -6.99
N ALA A 56 0.54 3.87 -7.36
CA ALA A 56 -0.45 2.79 -7.36
C ALA A 56 -1.03 2.51 -5.96
N CYS A 57 -0.21 2.59 -4.90
CA CYS A 57 -0.68 2.44 -3.53
C CYS A 57 -1.59 3.61 -3.10
N LEU A 58 -1.25 4.84 -3.52
CA LEU A 58 -2.06 6.02 -3.24
C LEU A 58 -3.37 6.02 -4.03
N GLU A 59 -3.34 5.57 -5.29
CA GLU A 59 -4.54 5.38 -6.10
C GLU A 59 -5.48 4.36 -5.46
N TRP A 60 -4.96 3.23 -4.99
CA TRP A 60 -5.74 2.26 -4.19
C TRP A 60 -6.39 2.92 -2.97
N ALA A 61 -5.65 3.71 -2.19
CA ALA A 61 -6.19 4.36 -0.99
C ALA A 61 -7.31 5.38 -1.26
N ASN A 62 -7.39 5.91 -2.49
CA ASN A 62 -8.38 6.90 -2.91
C ASN A 62 -9.61 6.30 -3.60
N GLN A 63 -9.70 4.97 -3.72
CA GLN A 63 -10.92 4.32 -4.22
C GLN A 63 -12.10 4.53 -3.25
N GLU A 64 -13.32 4.44 -3.76
CA GLU A 64 -14.54 4.60 -2.94
C GLU A 64 -14.72 3.44 -1.93
N ALA A 65 -14.32 2.23 -2.32
CA ALA A 65 -14.39 1.03 -1.50
C ALA A 65 -13.16 0.13 -1.75
N PRO A 66 -11.97 0.51 -1.28
CA PRO A 66 -10.74 -0.23 -1.55
C PRO A 66 -10.74 -1.58 -0.84
N GLU A 67 -10.43 -2.64 -1.59
CA GLU A 67 -10.27 -3.96 -1.01
C GLU A 67 -8.82 -4.20 -0.59
N MET A 68 -8.61 -4.65 0.65
CA MET A 68 -7.27 -4.90 1.20
C MET A 68 -6.46 -5.92 0.38
N VAL A 69 -7.13 -6.89 -0.26
CA VAL A 69 -6.47 -7.87 -1.13
C VAL A 69 -5.80 -7.22 -2.35
N GLU A 70 -6.34 -6.11 -2.84
CA GLU A 70 -5.77 -5.37 -3.97
C GLU A 70 -4.47 -4.68 -3.59
N LEU A 71 -4.42 -4.04 -2.41
CA LEU A 71 -3.19 -3.46 -1.88
C LEU A 71 -2.05 -4.49 -1.84
N TYR A 72 -2.33 -5.69 -1.32
CA TYR A 72 -1.31 -6.73 -1.18
C TYR A 72 -0.85 -7.35 -2.49
N ARG A 73 -1.57 -7.12 -3.61
CA ARG A 73 -1.13 -7.48 -4.96
C ARG A 73 -0.19 -6.44 -5.57
N LEU A 74 -0.19 -5.21 -5.05
CA LEU A 74 0.74 -4.18 -5.51
C LEU A 74 2.16 -4.54 -5.05
N THR A 75 3.07 -4.63 -6.02
CA THR A 75 4.50 -4.85 -5.81
C THR A 75 5.32 -3.90 -6.69
N PRO A 76 6.53 -3.49 -6.26
CA PRO A 76 7.43 -2.67 -7.05
C PRO A 76 7.93 -3.28 -8.36
#